data_AF-A0A7H0GV96-F1
#
_entry.id   AF-A0A7H0GV96-F1
#
_cell.length_a   1.000
_cell.length_b   1.000
_cell.length_c   1.000
_cell.angle_alpha   90.00
_cell.angle_beta   90.00
_cell.angle_gamma   90.00
#
_symmetry.space_group_name_H-M   'P 1'
#
loop_
_entity.id
_entity.type
_entity.pdbx_description
1 polymer ?
#
loop_
_entity_poly.entity_id
_entity_poly.type
_entity_poly.pdbx_seq_one_letter_code
_entity_poly.pdbx_strand_id
1 'polypeptide(L)'
;MSRLLPRQYHLLLLVSLLSFSASAFAQKNKPMPGYVVTMGGDTLRGAIVPAPRLTQQYRVEFILLQGHQRLFLDGYQLASFTYYVDLDTIRYVSLLFAQKGSDTPCRGFLQQVVAGEAQLYYYSFNLGQGGAPFSSGGLLSTGHRNSTGPSRVSAYANSLINNSQSSPPVTPRKNAKYPAFGPLSKRGMYYPDNTLVIYRPDRKRLEDVYGWRFPKDAAVYFADFPDLVADLKSGQYRQRDIPQIVRRYNTWHQAQNPKP
;
A
#
# COMPACT_ATOMS: atom_id res chain seq x y z
N MET A 1 -31.52 -51.04 -30.74
CA MET A 1 -32.40 -50.00 -30.17
C MET A 1 -31.54 -48.97 -29.47
N SER A 2 -31.14 -47.90 -30.18
CA SER A 2 -30.24 -46.88 -29.65
C SER A 2 -31.03 -45.58 -29.55
N ARG A 3 -31.48 -45.22 -28.35
CA ARG A 3 -32.24 -43.99 -28.11
C ARG A 3 -31.28 -42.80 -28.16
N LEU A 4 -31.33 -42.06 -29.27
CA LEU A 4 -30.68 -40.76 -29.41
C LEU A 4 -31.29 -39.80 -28.37
N LEU A 5 -30.52 -39.45 -27.35
CA LEU A 5 -30.90 -38.41 -26.39
C LEU A 5 -31.04 -37.07 -27.14
N PRO A 6 -32.07 -36.26 -26.85
CA PRO A 6 -32.36 -35.07 -27.63
C PRO A 6 -31.32 -33.98 -27.35
N ARG A 7 -30.75 -33.48 -28.44
CA ARG A 7 -29.70 -32.45 -28.57
C ARG A 7 -29.95 -31.15 -27.77
N GLN A 8 -31.18 -30.93 -27.28
CA GLN A 8 -31.57 -29.74 -26.52
C GLN A 8 -31.01 -29.71 -25.08
N TYR A 9 -30.79 -30.86 -24.43
CA TYR A 9 -30.26 -30.87 -23.05
C TYR A 9 -28.79 -30.42 -22.97
N HIS A 10 -27.99 -30.66 -24.03
CA HIS A 10 -26.59 -30.25 -24.06
C HIS A 10 -26.42 -28.73 -24.17
N LEU A 11 -27.34 -28.03 -24.87
CA LEU A 11 -27.26 -26.58 -25.02
C LEU A 11 -27.58 -25.86 -23.70
N LEU A 12 -28.60 -26.32 -22.98
CA LEU A 12 -28.98 -25.77 -21.66
C LEU A 12 -27.87 -25.96 -20.62
N LEU A 13 -27.22 -27.12 -20.62
CA LEU A 13 -26.14 -27.42 -19.69
C LEU A 13 -24.89 -26.57 -19.98
N LEU A 14 -24.57 -26.33 -21.26
CA LEU A 14 -23.46 -25.44 -21.66
C LEU A 14 -23.72 -23.97 -21.25
N VAL A 15 -24.93 -23.46 -21.45
CA VAL A 15 -25.30 -22.08 -21.07
C VAL A 15 -25.25 -21.90 -19.54
N SER A 16 -25.67 -22.91 -18.77
CA SER A 16 -25.57 -22.87 -17.30
C SER A 16 -24.10 -22.85 -16.83
N LEU A 17 -23.22 -23.68 -17.40
CA LEU A 17 -21.79 -23.70 -17.04
C LEU A 17 -21.08 -22.38 -17.40
N LEU A 18 -21.46 -21.75 -18.52
CA LEU A 18 -20.94 -20.44 -18.91
C LEU A 18 -21.39 -19.31 -17.97
N SER A 19 -22.63 -19.37 -17.46
CA SER A 19 -23.16 -18.37 -16.53
C SER A 19 -22.61 -18.51 -15.10
N PHE A 20 -22.27 -19.72 -14.66
CA PHE A 20 -21.51 -19.92 -13.41
C PHE A 20 -20.05 -19.45 -13.50
N SER A 21 -19.44 -19.47 -14.69
CA SER A 21 -18.05 -19.06 -14.88
C SER A 21 -17.85 -17.54 -14.84
N ALA A 22 -18.83 -16.75 -15.28
CA ALA A 22 -18.73 -15.29 -15.33
C ALA A 22 -18.87 -14.61 -13.95
N SER A 23 -19.59 -15.23 -13.00
CA SER A 23 -19.85 -14.67 -11.67
C SER A 23 -18.66 -14.74 -10.72
N ALA A 24 -17.71 -15.67 -10.93
CA ALA A 24 -16.51 -15.80 -10.12
C ALA A 24 -15.48 -14.66 -10.37
N PHE A 25 -15.43 -14.09 -11.58
CA PHE A 25 -14.47 -13.03 -11.91
C PHE A 25 -14.84 -11.65 -11.33
N ALA A 26 -16.12 -11.42 -11.00
CA ALA A 26 -16.57 -10.17 -10.38
C ALA A 26 -16.24 -10.06 -8.88
N GLN A 27 -15.87 -11.16 -8.23
CA GLN A 27 -15.63 -11.20 -6.78
C GLN A 27 -14.18 -10.90 -6.38
N LYS A 28 -13.22 -10.96 -7.32
CA LYS A 28 -11.79 -10.96 -6.99
C LYS A 28 -11.31 -9.68 -6.32
N ASN A 29 -11.92 -8.53 -6.64
CA ASN A 29 -11.57 -7.23 -6.05
C ASN A 29 -12.84 -6.47 -5.63
N LYS A 30 -13.60 -7.01 -4.67
CA LYS A 30 -14.76 -6.30 -4.12
C LYS A 30 -14.29 -4.96 -3.52
N PRO A 31 -14.91 -3.82 -3.88
CA PRO A 31 -14.62 -2.55 -3.24
C PRO A 31 -14.86 -2.63 -1.73
N MET A 32 -13.88 -2.18 -0.94
CA MET A 32 -13.91 -2.17 0.52
C MET A 32 -14.09 -0.74 1.02
N PRO A 33 -14.92 -0.50 2.05
CA PRO A 33 -15.05 0.84 2.62
C PRO A 33 -13.70 1.35 3.12
N GLY A 34 -13.44 2.65 2.93
CA GLY A 34 -12.15 3.23 3.25
C GLY A 34 -12.10 4.74 3.02
N TYR A 35 -10.89 5.26 3.08
CA TYR A 35 -10.61 6.67 2.78
C TYR A 35 -9.21 6.85 2.21
N VAL A 36 -9.02 7.95 1.50
CA VAL A 36 -7.71 8.44 1.07
C VAL A 36 -7.41 9.75 1.77
N VAL A 37 -6.13 9.99 2.05
CA VAL A 37 -5.63 11.27 2.55
C VAL A 37 -4.76 11.87 1.46
N THR A 38 -5.11 13.04 0.96
CA THR A 38 -4.39 13.73 -0.11
C THR A 38 -3.06 14.26 0.40
N MET A 39 -2.12 14.60 -0.50
CA MET A 39 -0.90 15.29 -0.10
C MET A 39 -1.15 16.67 0.53
N GLY A 40 -2.32 17.26 0.31
CA GLY A 40 -2.77 18.48 0.97
C GLY A 40 -3.32 18.28 2.39
N GLY A 41 -3.51 17.03 2.82
CA GLY A 41 -4.09 16.68 4.13
C GLY A 41 -5.60 16.48 4.12
N ASP A 42 -6.27 16.69 2.98
CA ASP A 42 -7.71 16.44 2.86
C ASP A 42 -8.00 14.94 2.97
N THR A 43 -9.09 14.59 3.66
CA THR A 43 -9.55 13.21 3.76
C THR A 43 -10.79 13.02 2.90
N LEU A 44 -10.74 12.07 1.95
CA LEU A 44 -11.87 11.73 1.09
C LEU A 44 -12.34 10.32 1.42
N ARG A 45 -13.64 10.19 1.75
CA ARG A 45 -14.28 8.90 2.08
C ARG A 45 -14.83 8.22 0.83
N GLY A 46 -14.79 6.90 0.81
CA GLY A 46 -15.28 6.11 -0.32
C GLY A 46 -14.99 4.63 -0.16
N ALA A 47 -14.68 3.97 -1.27
CA ALA A 47 -14.26 2.58 -1.29
C ALA A 47 -12.92 2.41 -2.02
N ILE A 48 -12.05 1.59 -1.47
CA ILE A 48 -10.79 1.16 -2.08
C ILE A 48 -11.04 -0.16 -2.77
N VAL A 49 -10.57 -0.32 -4.00
CA VAL A 49 -10.57 -1.62 -4.70
C VAL A 49 -9.23 -2.30 -4.39
N PRO A 50 -9.19 -3.33 -3.54
CA PRO A 50 -7.92 -3.95 -3.17
C PRO A 50 -7.27 -4.61 -4.41
N ALA A 51 -5.97 -4.44 -4.51
CA ALA A 51 -5.11 -5.10 -5.51
C ALA A 51 -3.97 -5.86 -4.81
N PRO A 52 -3.17 -6.68 -5.52
CA PRO A 52 -1.94 -7.24 -4.95
C PRO A 52 -1.04 -6.15 -4.37
N ARG A 53 -0.29 -6.44 -3.29
CA ARG A 53 0.55 -5.46 -2.57
C ARG A 53 1.50 -4.69 -3.47
N LEU A 54 2.17 -5.40 -4.39
CA LEU A 54 3.06 -4.77 -5.36
C LEU A 54 2.31 -3.74 -6.23
N THR A 55 1.07 -4.03 -6.65
CA THR A 55 0.26 -3.05 -7.39
C THR A 55 -0.16 -1.88 -6.50
N GLN A 56 -0.61 -2.17 -5.27
CA GLN A 56 -1.01 -1.15 -4.29
C GLN A 56 0.15 -0.22 -3.91
N GLN A 57 1.39 -0.70 -3.99
CA GLN A 57 2.58 0.10 -3.74
C GLN A 57 2.79 1.23 -4.75
N TYR A 58 2.18 1.15 -5.94
CA TYR A 58 2.32 2.18 -6.98
C TYR A 58 1.05 2.96 -7.21
N ARG A 59 -0.12 2.33 -7.06
CA ARG A 59 -1.41 2.94 -7.35
C ARG A 59 -2.52 2.35 -6.49
N VAL A 60 -3.53 3.17 -6.22
CA VAL A 60 -4.76 2.73 -5.58
C VAL A 60 -5.96 3.09 -6.45
N GLU A 61 -6.87 2.14 -6.57
CA GLU A 61 -8.18 2.35 -7.17
C GLU A 61 -9.16 2.79 -6.07
N PHE A 62 -9.79 3.95 -6.28
CA PHE A 62 -10.68 4.58 -5.30
C PHE A 62 -12.00 5.01 -5.94
N ILE A 63 -13.12 4.71 -5.28
CA ILE A 63 -14.47 5.11 -5.67
C ILE A 63 -14.98 6.08 -4.60
N LEU A 64 -15.27 7.33 -4.97
CA LEU A 64 -15.81 8.31 -4.03
C LEU A 64 -17.17 7.87 -3.48
N LEU A 65 -17.47 8.20 -2.22
CA LEU A 65 -18.75 7.86 -1.58
C LEU A 65 -19.98 8.39 -2.36
N GLN A 66 -19.85 9.55 -2.99
CA GLN A 66 -20.93 10.20 -3.76
C GLN A 66 -20.78 10.00 -5.28
N GLY A 67 -19.79 9.21 -5.72
CA GLY A 67 -19.43 9.07 -7.12
C GLY A 67 -19.55 7.62 -7.61
N HIS A 68 -19.80 7.47 -8.89
CA HIS A 68 -19.71 6.17 -9.57
C HIS A 68 -18.38 5.99 -10.32
N GLN A 69 -17.57 7.05 -10.38
CA GLN A 69 -16.29 7.06 -11.07
C GLN A 69 -15.21 6.40 -10.22
N ARG A 70 -14.43 5.52 -10.86
CA ARG A 70 -13.18 4.99 -10.32
C ARG A 70 -12.06 5.98 -10.61
N LEU A 71 -11.35 6.37 -9.57
CA LEU A 71 -10.13 7.16 -9.64
C LEU A 71 -8.92 6.24 -9.45
N PHE A 72 -7.88 6.46 -10.26
CA PHE A 72 -6.58 5.83 -10.08
C PHE A 72 -5.65 6.88 -9.50
N LEU A 73 -5.21 6.66 -8.27
CA LEU A 73 -4.42 7.62 -7.51
C LEU A 73 -3.06 7.03 -7.16
N ASP A 74 -2.01 7.85 -7.22
CA ASP A 74 -0.64 7.43 -6.93
C ASP A 74 -0.06 8.08 -5.67
N GLY A 75 1.18 7.71 -5.34
CA GLY A 75 1.89 8.22 -4.18
C GLY A 75 2.12 9.74 -4.22
N TYR A 76 2.16 10.38 -5.40
CA TYR A 76 2.35 11.83 -5.53
C TYR A 76 1.06 12.62 -5.26
N GLN A 77 -0.10 11.98 -5.42
CA GLN A 77 -1.40 12.60 -5.15
C GLN A 77 -1.86 12.37 -3.70
N LEU A 78 -1.48 11.24 -3.09
CA LEU A 78 -1.94 10.84 -1.76
C LEU A 78 -0.81 10.74 -0.74
N ALA A 79 -1.08 11.20 0.48
CA ALA A 79 -0.24 10.95 1.65
C ALA A 79 -0.46 9.54 2.22
N SER A 80 -1.69 9.03 2.17
CA SER A 80 -2.01 7.66 2.59
C SER A 80 -3.36 7.20 2.04
N PHE A 81 -3.63 5.90 2.10
CA PHE A 81 -4.98 5.38 1.98
C PHE A 81 -5.22 4.28 3.02
N THR A 82 -6.49 4.02 3.33
CA THR A 82 -6.89 3.06 4.34
C THR A 82 -8.17 2.38 3.92
N TYR A 83 -8.26 1.08 4.15
CA TYR A 83 -9.48 0.30 3.96
C TYR A 83 -9.65 -0.72 5.08
N TYR A 84 -10.87 -1.19 5.24
CA TYR A 84 -11.24 -2.13 6.30
C TYR A 84 -11.50 -3.52 5.72
N VAL A 85 -10.97 -4.54 6.38
CA VAL A 85 -11.23 -5.96 6.09
C VAL A 85 -11.69 -6.59 7.39
N ASP A 86 -12.97 -6.95 7.48
CA ASP A 86 -13.59 -7.42 8.72
C ASP A 86 -13.38 -6.43 9.88
N LEU A 87 -12.57 -6.79 10.87
CA LEU A 87 -12.18 -5.95 12.00
C LEU A 87 -10.80 -5.30 11.85
N ASP A 88 -10.07 -5.66 10.79
CA ASP A 88 -8.72 -5.17 10.53
C ASP A 88 -8.74 -3.86 9.75
N THR A 89 -7.86 -2.94 10.16
CA THR A 89 -7.59 -1.70 9.43
C THR A 89 -6.30 -1.85 8.65
N ILE A 90 -6.40 -1.83 7.33
CA ILE A 90 -5.23 -1.88 6.45
C ILE A 90 -4.90 -0.47 5.99
N ARG A 91 -3.71 0.01 6.40
CA ARG A 91 -3.23 1.35 6.07
C ARG A 91 -1.98 1.28 5.20
N TYR A 92 -1.94 2.14 4.19
CA TYR A 92 -0.79 2.35 3.33
C TYR A 92 -0.35 3.80 3.41
N VAL A 93 0.97 4.03 3.54
CA VAL A 93 1.56 5.37 3.68
C VAL A 93 2.44 5.67 2.47
N SER A 94 2.27 6.86 1.89
CA SER A 94 3.07 7.33 0.77
C SER A 94 4.43 7.84 1.23
N LEU A 95 5.48 7.20 0.74
CA LEU A 95 6.86 7.42 1.13
C LEU A 95 7.74 7.57 -0.11
N LEU A 96 8.81 8.36 0.00
CA LEU A 96 9.83 8.46 -1.05
C LEU A 96 10.83 7.32 -0.86
N PHE A 97 11.03 6.49 -1.87
CA PHE A 97 12.09 5.48 -1.88
C PHE A 97 12.76 5.40 -3.25
N ALA A 98 14.06 5.20 -3.26
CA ALA A 98 14.81 4.96 -4.47
C ALA A 98 14.60 3.50 -4.89
N GLN A 99 14.29 3.33 -6.17
CA GLN A 99 14.27 2.01 -6.77
C GLN A 99 15.68 1.63 -7.18
N LYS A 100 16.04 0.36 -7.04
CA LYS A 100 17.33 -0.12 -7.54
C LYS A 100 17.47 0.16 -9.04
N GLY A 101 18.56 0.83 -9.43
CA GLY A 101 18.82 1.21 -10.82
C GLY A 101 18.18 2.53 -11.25
N SER A 102 17.56 3.27 -10.33
CA SER A 102 17.09 4.64 -10.54
C SER A 102 17.78 5.59 -9.56
N ASP A 103 18.39 6.64 -10.10
CA ASP A 103 18.93 7.75 -9.28
C ASP A 103 17.81 8.71 -8.82
N THR A 104 16.65 8.62 -9.44
CA THR A 104 15.47 9.40 -9.07
C THR A 104 14.64 8.62 -8.04
N PRO A 105 14.39 9.18 -6.84
CA PRO A 105 13.49 8.54 -5.89
C PRO A 105 12.07 8.54 -6.45
N CYS A 106 11.37 7.42 -6.29
CA CYS A 106 9.95 7.33 -6.59
C CYS A 106 9.13 7.45 -5.30
N ARG A 107 7.90 7.92 -5.43
CA ARG A 107 6.96 7.97 -4.31
C ARG A 107 5.95 6.84 -4.48
N GLY A 108 5.84 5.99 -3.47
CA GLY A 108 4.93 4.84 -3.48
C GLY A 108 4.39 4.53 -2.09
N PHE A 109 3.45 3.60 -2.04
CA PHE A 109 2.70 3.26 -0.85
C PHE A 109 3.27 2.02 -0.16
N LEU A 110 3.62 2.12 1.12
CA LEU A 110 4.02 0.95 1.91
C LEU A 110 2.92 0.61 2.92
N GLN A 111 2.55 -0.68 3.02
CA GLN A 111 1.57 -1.13 4.00
C GLN A 111 2.17 -1.00 5.39
N GLN A 112 1.55 -0.18 6.25
CA GLN A 112 1.98 0.01 7.62
C GLN A 112 1.56 -1.18 8.49
N VAL A 113 2.53 -1.84 9.11
CA VAL A 113 2.36 -2.99 10.01
C VAL A 113 2.30 -2.53 11.46
N VAL A 114 3.18 -1.58 11.82
CA VAL A 114 3.21 -0.95 13.15
C VAL A 114 3.45 0.55 12.97
N ALA A 115 2.62 1.36 13.62
CA ALA A 115 2.78 2.81 13.72
C ALA A 115 3.42 3.19 15.06
N GLY A 116 4.06 4.36 15.11
CA GLY A 116 4.67 4.92 16.32
C GLY A 116 5.97 5.64 16.01
N GLU A 117 6.86 5.70 17.00
CA GLU A 117 8.21 6.27 16.82
C GLU A 117 9.02 5.41 15.85
N ALA A 118 9.09 4.11 16.10
CA ALA A 118 9.53 3.13 15.14
C ALA A 118 8.34 2.67 14.30
N GLN A 119 8.42 2.86 12.99
CA GLN A 119 7.38 2.54 12.03
C GLN A 119 7.82 1.35 11.18
N LEU A 120 7.00 0.30 11.18
CA LEU A 120 7.27 -0.94 10.44
C LEU A 120 6.35 -1.06 9.24
N TYR A 121 6.90 -1.42 8.10
CA TYR A 121 6.17 -1.52 6.83
C TYR A 121 6.46 -2.83 6.10
N TYR A 122 5.48 -3.31 5.33
CA TYR A 122 5.77 -4.23 4.23
C TYR A 122 6.26 -3.44 3.01
N TYR A 123 7.32 -3.96 2.41
CA TYR A 123 7.88 -3.52 1.15
C TYR A 123 7.86 -4.67 0.17
N SER A 124 7.32 -4.41 -1.02
CA SER A 124 7.35 -5.33 -2.14
C SER A 124 8.26 -4.78 -3.23
N PHE A 125 9.00 -5.64 -3.90
CA PHE A 125 9.86 -5.26 -5.01
C PHE A 125 9.82 -6.32 -6.10
N ASN A 126 9.98 -5.88 -7.34
CA ASN A 126 9.97 -6.79 -8.47
C ASN A 126 11.40 -7.25 -8.78
N LEU A 127 11.66 -8.56 -8.68
CA LEU A 127 12.88 -9.22 -9.12
C LEU A 127 12.85 -9.38 -10.65
N GLY A 128 12.99 -8.28 -11.38
CA GLY A 128 13.20 -8.20 -12.83
C GLY A 128 12.74 -9.39 -13.69
N GLN A 129 11.64 -9.21 -14.42
CA GLN A 129 11.77 -9.23 -15.88
C GLN A 129 12.01 -7.77 -16.30
N GLY A 130 12.85 -7.52 -17.31
CA GLY A 130 13.29 -6.19 -17.75
C GLY A 130 12.18 -5.28 -18.31
N GLY A 131 11.15 -5.01 -17.52
CA GLY A 131 10.11 -4.03 -17.80
C GLY A 131 10.68 -2.64 -17.66
N ALA A 132 10.41 -1.82 -18.68
CA ALA A 132 10.84 -0.44 -18.85
C ALA A 132 10.75 0.42 -17.57
N PRO A 133 11.56 1.51 -17.48
CA PRO A 133 11.38 2.52 -16.45
C PRO A 133 9.91 2.95 -16.39
N PHE A 134 9.38 2.94 -15.17
CA PHE A 134 7.96 3.15 -14.89
C PHE A 134 7.55 4.56 -15.29
N SER A 135 6.91 4.69 -16.45
CA SER A 135 6.28 5.94 -16.87
C SER A 135 5.02 6.17 -16.04
N SER A 136 5.03 7.22 -15.22
CA SER A 136 3.82 7.83 -14.64
C SER A 136 2.95 8.37 -15.79
N GLY A 137 2.19 7.49 -16.45
CA GLY A 137 1.48 7.86 -17.68
C GLY A 137 0.69 6.70 -18.28
N GLY A 138 -0.17 6.06 -17.49
CA GLY A 138 -1.12 5.07 -17.99
C GLY A 138 -2.49 5.69 -18.26
N LEU A 139 -2.74 6.08 -19.52
CA LEU A 139 -4.07 6.40 -20.07
C LEU A 139 -5.08 5.27 -19.75
N LEU A 140 -6.32 5.64 -19.40
CA LEU A 140 -7.55 5.04 -19.95
C LEU A 140 -8.77 5.94 -19.67
N SER A 141 -9.57 6.11 -20.72
CA SER A 141 -10.71 7.00 -20.90
C SER A 141 -11.85 6.84 -19.90
N THR A 142 -12.47 7.96 -19.48
CA THR A 142 -13.83 7.96 -18.91
C THR A 142 -14.73 8.87 -19.73
N GLY A 143 -15.77 8.29 -20.34
CA GLY A 143 -16.81 9.01 -21.07
C GLY A 143 -17.61 9.94 -20.15
N HIS A 144 -17.84 11.17 -20.62
CA HIS A 144 -18.67 12.17 -19.95
C HIS A 144 -20.14 11.75 -19.88
N ARG A 145 -20.74 11.85 -18.70
CA ARG A 145 -22.17 12.14 -18.53
C ARG A 145 -22.34 13.18 -17.44
N ASN A 146 -22.93 14.31 -17.81
CA ASN A 146 -23.25 15.42 -16.92
C ASN A 146 -24.36 15.00 -15.96
N SER A 147 -24.13 15.13 -14.64
CA SER A 147 -25.22 15.25 -13.67
C SER A 147 -24.98 16.45 -12.78
N THR A 148 -25.87 17.43 -12.90
CA THR A 148 -26.01 18.59 -12.03
C THR A 148 -26.66 18.16 -10.72
N GLY A 149 -25.92 18.25 -9.62
CA GLY A 149 -26.44 18.13 -8.26
C GLY A 149 -25.63 19.01 -7.32
N PRO A 150 -26.25 19.73 -6.36
CA PRO A 150 -25.52 20.61 -5.46
C PRO A 150 -24.88 19.75 -4.37
N SER A 151 -23.57 19.53 -4.45
CA SER A 151 -22.83 18.85 -3.39
C SER A 151 -21.61 19.68 -3.01
N ARG A 152 -21.45 19.94 -1.71
CA ARG A 152 -20.26 20.53 -1.10
C ARG A 152 -19.11 19.53 -1.19
N VAL A 153 -18.62 19.31 -2.40
CA VAL A 153 -17.42 18.52 -2.69
C VAL A 153 -16.23 19.46 -2.52
N SER A 154 -15.23 19.05 -1.72
CA SER A 154 -13.99 19.83 -1.54
C SER A 154 -13.43 20.24 -2.91
N ALA A 155 -12.98 21.48 -3.07
CA ALA A 155 -12.38 21.99 -4.30
C ALA A 155 -11.27 21.06 -4.84
N TYR A 156 -10.58 20.35 -3.94
CA TYR A 156 -9.58 19.36 -4.30
C TYR A 156 -10.19 18.10 -4.96
N ALA A 157 -11.32 17.59 -4.47
CA ALA A 157 -12.00 16.45 -5.07
C ALA A 157 -12.54 16.79 -6.48
N ASN A 158 -13.04 18.02 -6.69
CA ASN A 158 -13.38 18.49 -8.03
C ASN A 158 -12.15 18.63 -8.93
N SER A 159 -10.99 19.04 -8.38
CA SER A 159 -9.74 19.07 -9.13
C SER A 159 -9.23 17.67 -9.52
N LEU A 160 -9.40 16.66 -8.67
CA LEU A 160 -9.02 15.28 -8.99
C LEU A 160 -9.92 14.69 -10.09
N ILE A 161 -11.21 15.02 -10.06
CA ILE A 161 -12.20 14.54 -11.04
C ILE A 161 -11.97 15.20 -12.41
N ASN A 162 -11.62 16.49 -12.43
CA ASN A 162 -11.46 17.25 -13.68
C ASN A 162 -10.05 17.15 -14.30
N ASN A 163 -9.03 16.71 -13.56
CA ASN A 163 -7.63 16.79 -13.96
C ASN A 163 -6.98 15.43 -14.24
N SER A 164 -7.76 14.46 -14.74
CA SER A 164 -7.28 13.13 -15.15
C SER A 164 -6.47 13.13 -16.47
N GLN A 165 -6.01 14.29 -16.94
CA GLN A 165 -5.00 14.41 -17.98
C GLN A 165 -3.63 14.60 -17.33
N SER A 166 -2.66 13.79 -17.80
CA SER A 166 -1.23 13.76 -17.43
C SER A 166 -0.77 14.95 -16.61
N SER A 167 -0.77 14.79 -15.29
CA SER A 167 -0.13 15.77 -14.42
C SER A 167 1.37 15.80 -14.72
N PRO A 168 1.99 16.99 -14.85
CA PRO A 168 3.44 17.08 -14.96
C PRO A 168 4.11 16.41 -13.75
N PRO A 169 5.35 15.93 -13.87
CA PRO A 169 6.06 15.30 -12.76
C PRO A 169 6.03 16.23 -11.55
N VAL A 170 5.30 15.83 -10.50
CA VAL A 170 5.21 16.59 -9.26
C VAL A 170 6.59 16.55 -8.64
N THR A 171 7.33 17.65 -8.79
CA THR A 171 8.61 17.82 -8.11
C THR A 171 8.37 17.71 -6.60
N PRO A 172 9.20 16.93 -5.88
CA PRO A 172 9.05 16.78 -4.44
C PRO A 172 8.98 18.16 -3.78
N ARG A 173 7.83 18.51 -3.20
CA ARG A 173 7.73 19.72 -2.39
C ARG A 173 8.79 19.59 -1.29
N LYS A 174 9.62 20.63 -1.15
CA LYS A 174 10.72 20.74 -0.18
C LYS A 174 10.29 20.53 1.29
N ASN A 175 8.98 20.47 1.56
CA ASN A 175 8.36 20.29 2.88
C ASN A 175 7.63 18.94 3.04
N ALA A 176 7.89 17.95 2.19
CA ALA A 176 7.33 16.62 2.42
C ALA A 176 7.85 16.07 3.75
N LYS A 177 6.96 15.95 4.74
CA LYS A 177 7.23 15.44 6.12
C LYS A 177 7.78 14.02 6.17
N TYR A 178 8.01 13.39 5.02
CA TYR A 178 8.40 12.00 4.90
C TYR A 178 9.84 11.89 4.37
N PRO A 179 10.69 11.10 5.02
CA PRO A 179 12.05 10.82 4.57
C PRO A 179 12.05 10.25 3.13
N ALA A 180 13.15 10.50 2.42
CA ALA A 180 13.50 9.77 1.21
C ALA A 180 14.39 8.59 1.57
N PHE A 181 14.13 7.44 0.97
CA PHE A 181 14.82 6.20 1.30
C PHE A 181 15.71 5.75 0.14
N GLY A 182 16.88 5.19 0.45
CA GLY A 182 17.74 4.58 -0.56
C GLY A 182 17.17 3.25 -1.08
N PRO A 183 17.75 2.69 -2.15
CA PRO A 183 17.35 1.37 -2.62
C PRO A 183 17.71 0.30 -1.59
N LEU A 184 16.78 -0.61 -1.29
CA LEU A 184 17.04 -1.71 -0.35
C LEU A 184 18.11 -2.67 -0.89
N SER A 185 18.91 -3.23 0.02
CA SER A 185 19.99 -4.15 -0.32
C SER A 185 19.44 -5.52 -0.75
N LYS A 186 20.09 -6.18 -1.70
CA LYS A 186 19.71 -7.53 -2.19
C LYS A 186 19.93 -8.66 -1.15
N ARG A 187 20.41 -8.37 0.06
CA ARG A 187 20.80 -9.41 1.03
C ARG A 187 19.56 -10.03 1.68
N GLY A 188 18.93 -10.97 0.97
CA GLY A 188 18.03 -11.95 1.56
C GLY A 188 16.67 -12.11 0.89
N MET A 189 16.63 -12.57 -0.37
CA MET A 189 15.37 -12.63 -1.10
C MET A 189 15.02 -14.03 -1.55
N TYR A 190 14.15 -14.69 -0.78
CA TYR A 190 13.34 -15.83 -1.24
C TYR A 190 11.87 -15.45 -1.50
N TYR A 191 11.37 -14.31 -0.98
CA TYR A 191 9.96 -13.90 -1.12
C TYR A 191 9.81 -12.38 -1.40
N PRO A 192 9.55 -11.97 -2.65
CA PRO A 192 9.47 -10.55 -3.03
C PRO A 192 8.30 -9.77 -2.41
N ASP A 193 7.29 -10.46 -1.88
CA ASP A 193 6.03 -9.85 -1.44
C ASP A 193 5.94 -9.52 0.07
N ASN A 194 6.98 -9.83 0.85
CA ASN A 194 6.93 -9.80 2.32
C ASN A 194 8.18 -9.23 3.00
N THR A 195 8.95 -8.37 2.35
CA THR A 195 10.12 -7.76 3.01
C THR A 195 9.63 -6.75 4.05
N LEU A 196 10.17 -6.82 5.27
CA LEU A 196 9.88 -5.82 6.32
C LEU A 196 10.95 -4.75 6.31
N VAL A 197 10.51 -3.50 6.36
CA VAL A 197 11.39 -2.34 6.52
C VAL A 197 10.96 -1.52 7.73
N ILE A 198 11.94 -0.98 8.44
CA ILE A 198 11.71 -0.17 9.64
C ILE A 198 12.29 1.24 9.46
N TYR A 199 11.53 2.23 9.91
CA TYR A 199 11.90 3.64 9.90
C TYR A 199 11.73 4.24 11.30
N ARG A 200 12.67 5.12 11.70
CA ARG A 200 12.52 6.02 12.84
C ARG A 200 12.84 7.47 12.41
N PRO A 201 12.12 8.49 12.92
CA PRO A 201 12.37 9.90 12.63
C PRO A 201 13.81 10.37 12.84
N ASP A 202 14.49 9.85 13.84
CA ASP A 202 15.88 10.16 14.19
C ASP A 202 16.92 9.46 13.28
N ARG A 203 16.47 8.57 12.39
CA ARG A 203 17.33 7.85 11.44
C ARG A 203 17.19 8.44 10.03
N LYS A 204 18.31 8.47 9.30
CA LYS A 204 18.38 9.03 7.94
C LYS A 204 17.86 8.09 6.84
N ARG A 205 17.52 6.82 7.16
CA ARG A 205 17.16 5.80 6.16
C ARG A 205 16.19 4.76 6.71
N LEU A 206 15.45 4.09 5.81
CA LEU A 206 14.83 2.79 6.09
C LEU A 206 15.91 1.74 6.31
N GLU A 207 15.63 0.80 7.19
CA GLU A 207 16.45 -0.40 7.36
C GLU A 207 15.64 -1.63 6.95
N ASP A 208 16.25 -2.47 6.13
CA ASP A 208 15.73 -3.79 5.77
C ASP A 208 15.95 -4.74 6.95
N VAL A 209 14.85 -5.18 7.55
CA VAL A 209 14.88 -6.05 8.73
C VAL A 209 15.14 -7.50 8.35
N TYR A 210 14.93 -7.87 7.07
CA TYR A 210 15.28 -9.21 6.60
C TYR A 210 16.81 -9.39 6.56
N GLY A 211 17.54 -8.35 6.18
CA GLY A 211 19.00 -8.35 6.11
C GLY A 211 19.71 -8.37 7.47
N TRP A 212 18.97 -8.26 8.58
CA TRP A 212 19.54 -8.27 9.92
C TRP A 212 20.07 -9.65 10.30
N ARG A 213 21.26 -9.66 10.91
CA ARG A 213 21.77 -10.76 11.74
C ARG A 213 21.00 -10.76 13.07
N PHE A 214 19.74 -11.15 13.01
CA PHE A 214 18.87 -11.21 14.19
C PHE A 214 19.40 -12.24 15.21
N PRO A 215 19.48 -11.92 16.52
CA PRO A 215 19.00 -10.71 17.21
C PRO A 215 20.02 -9.57 17.35
N LYS A 216 21.28 -9.77 16.94
CA LYS A 216 22.39 -8.81 17.14
C LYS A 216 22.09 -7.42 16.57
N ASP A 217 21.64 -7.37 15.31
CA ASP A 217 21.40 -6.07 14.65
C ASP A 217 20.18 -5.36 15.24
N ALA A 218 19.15 -6.10 15.67
CA ALA A 218 18.00 -5.55 16.37
C ALA A 218 18.41 -4.89 17.71
N ALA A 219 19.30 -5.55 18.47
CA ALA A 219 19.81 -5.01 19.72
C ALA A 219 20.62 -3.71 19.52
N VAL A 220 21.32 -3.57 18.38
CA VAL A 220 21.99 -2.32 18.00
C VAL A 220 20.98 -1.26 17.60
N TYR A 221 19.93 -1.63 16.87
CA TYR A 221 18.90 -0.72 16.39
C TYR A 221 18.10 -0.08 17.54
N PHE A 222 17.76 -0.88 18.56
CA PHE A 222 17.01 -0.48 19.75
C PHE A 222 17.90 -0.25 20.98
N ALA A 223 19.16 0.15 20.78
CA ALA A 223 20.14 0.33 21.86
C ALA A 223 19.72 1.34 22.95
N ASP A 224 18.76 2.21 22.63
CA ASP A 224 18.17 3.19 23.54
C ASP A 224 17.16 2.60 24.54
N PHE A 225 16.75 1.33 24.39
CA PHE A 225 15.86 0.63 25.32
C PHE A 225 16.55 -0.59 25.96
N PRO A 226 17.24 -0.42 27.12
CA PRO A 226 18.08 -1.45 27.74
C PRO A 226 17.37 -2.78 28.02
N ASP A 227 16.13 -2.76 28.52
CA ASP A 227 15.39 -3.98 28.83
C ASP A 227 15.08 -4.79 27.57
N LEU A 228 14.66 -4.12 26.49
CA LEU A 228 14.43 -4.78 25.20
C LEU A 228 15.73 -5.35 24.63
N VAL A 229 16.86 -4.64 24.80
CA VAL A 229 18.18 -5.13 24.40
C VAL A 229 18.59 -6.39 25.17
N ALA A 230 18.34 -6.44 26.48
CA ALA A 230 18.60 -7.63 27.29
C ALA A 230 17.76 -8.83 26.81
N ASP A 231 16.48 -8.62 26.50
CA ASP A 231 15.59 -9.66 25.99
C ASP A 231 15.98 -10.15 24.59
N LEU A 232 16.42 -9.24 23.71
CA LEU A 232 16.96 -9.61 22.40
C LEU A 232 18.24 -10.43 22.54
N LYS A 233 19.15 -10.05 23.46
CA LYS A 233 20.42 -10.77 23.69
C LYS A 233 20.24 -12.14 24.35
N SER A 234 19.21 -12.30 25.19
CA SER A 234 18.87 -13.58 25.81
C SER A 234 18.17 -14.56 24.86
N GLY A 235 17.82 -14.13 23.64
CA GLY A 235 17.22 -14.99 22.62
C GLY A 235 15.72 -15.26 22.84
N GLN A 236 15.04 -14.44 23.64
CA GLN A 236 13.59 -14.55 23.89
C GLN A 236 12.75 -14.30 22.64
N TYR A 237 13.31 -13.58 21.67
CA TYR A 237 12.64 -13.22 20.43
C TYR A 237 13.18 -13.99 19.22
N ARG A 238 12.33 -14.11 18.21
CA ARG A 238 12.65 -14.56 16.85
C ARG A 238 12.35 -13.44 15.84
N GLN A 239 12.84 -13.59 14.63
CA GLN A 239 12.60 -12.61 13.56
C GLN A 239 11.11 -12.38 13.28
N ARG A 240 10.27 -13.42 13.36
CA ARG A 240 8.80 -13.26 13.20
C ARG A 240 8.15 -12.34 14.25
N ASP A 241 8.83 -12.10 15.37
CA ASP A 241 8.34 -11.28 16.48
C ASP A 241 8.68 -9.79 16.31
N ILE A 242 9.31 -9.39 15.18
CA ILE A 242 9.62 -7.99 14.85
C ILE A 242 8.42 -7.05 15.09
N PRO A 243 7.17 -7.35 14.64
CA PRO A 243 6.03 -6.47 14.92
C PRO A 243 5.77 -6.27 16.42
N GLN A 244 5.91 -7.33 17.23
CA GLN A 244 5.74 -7.25 18.69
C GLN A 244 6.88 -6.44 19.34
N ILE A 245 8.13 -6.65 18.91
CA ILE A 245 9.30 -5.90 19.35
C ILE A 245 9.10 -4.40 19.11
N VAL A 246 8.68 -4.03 17.89
CA VAL A 246 8.44 -2.63 17.51
C VAL A 246 7.29 -2.03 18.33
N ARG A 247 6.20 -2.77 18.56
CA ARG A 247 5.09 -2.31 19.43
C ARG A 247 5.58 -2.05 20.85
N ARG A 248 6.35 -2.98 21.44
CA ARG A 248 6.91 -2.82 22.79
C ARG A 248 7.83 -1.61 22.89
N TYR A 249 8.70 -1.40 21.89
CA TYR A 249 9.54 -0.21 21.81
C TYR A 249 8.69 1.07 21.75
N ASN A 250 7.66 1.12 20.91
CA ASN A 250 6.80 2.29 20.78
C ASN A 250 6.02 2.60 22.06
N THR A 251 5.53 1.57 22.78
CA THR A 251 4.88 1.74 24.08
C THR A 251 5.84 2.34 25.11
N TRP A 252 7.06 1.81 25.19
CA TRP A 252 8.08 2.36 26.08
C TRP A 252 8.44 3.81 25.71
N HIS A 253 8.69 4.09 24.43
CA HIS A 253 9.06 5.42 23.97
C HIS A 253 7.96 6.47 24.24
N GLN A 254 6.69 6.09 24.07
CA GLN A 254 5.56 6.94 24.41
C GLN A 254 5.47 7.23 25.91
N ALA A 255 5.79 6.25 26.77
CA ALA A 255 5.83 6.44 28.21
C ALA A 255 6.97 7.38 28.65
N GLN A 256 8.10 7.39 27.92
CA GLN A 256 9.21 8.31 28.19
C GLN A 256 8.93 9.75 27.71
N ASN A 257 8.14 9.90 26.63
CA ASN A 257 7.84 11.18 26.01
C ASN A 257 6.32 11.37 25.88
N PRO A 258 5.58 11.53 26.98
CA PRO A 258 4.14 11.78 26.91
C PRO A 258 3.92 13.09 26.15
N LYS A 259 3.27 13.01 25.01
CA LYS A 259 2.85 14.22 24.28
C LYS A 259 1.73 14.88 25.09
N PRO A 260 1.82 16.19 25.36
CA PRO A 260 0.75 16.94 26.01
C PRO A 260 -0.53 16.95 25.18
#